data_AF-A0A1Y2WMB8-F1
#
_entry.id   AF-A0A1Y2WMB8-F1
#
_cell.length_a   1.000
_cell.length_b   1.000
_cell.length_c   1.000
_cell.angle_alpha   90.00
_cell.angle_beta   90.00
_cell.angle_gamma   90.00
#
_symmetry.space_group_name_H-M   'P 1'
#
loop_
_entity.id
_entity.type
_entity.pdbx_description
1 polymer ?
#
loop_
_entity_poly.entity_id
_entity_poly.type
_entity_poly.pdbx_seq_one_letter_code
_entity_poly.pdbx_strand_id
1 'polypeptide(L)'
;MARTNKPPRGSSKPVVPQTKRPLNGLFVLAFAGLSAISTWFMRVETVAKGVPINFNTVLETGHFDNGTPVETNYTGIKVIDEIAKFLVIAFLEGTAGWDAGVHAQQLYFLLQWFAVVSVWSIESKRRRNAWKAVSFVGLAAFVYQLIGAAVIAPLYYLVYVITSRDDAYYFQGRELSAGSAVLLLPAVVISYLIPTVVMYYPWGDVKTAQYLTAIWQPTPAFVSILISVFSFLVPSSSPTAVAKNGDIKHLKRVYLIVGLVTTVAHVGTLYTCLTSDDPRLSLGYVFLPNRTTWKDSMGLGLHYIFQVDFFGAFSSSLLWCWLVIYDVLRILGKPTAADLIKTVLGIAFVTIVAGPGTAIVAVWNWREDRLVMIENGVKGTWEKSKVA
;
A
#
# COMPACT_ATOMS: atom_id res chain seq x y z
N MET A 1 32.71 -5.91 54.07
CA MET A 1 31.93 -5.44 52.89
C MET A 1 32.90 -5.21 51.73
N ALA A 2 33.08 -6.17 50.84
CA ALA A 2 33.90 -6.01 49.64
C ALA A 2 32.98 -5.66 48.45
N ARG A 3 32.98 -4.40 48.02
CA ARG A 3 32.30 -3.96 46.79
C ARG A 3 33.12 -4.43 45.59
N THR A 4 32.69 -5.50 44.95
CA THR A 4 33.20 -5.89 43.63
C THR A 4 32.65 -4.93 42.59
N ASN A 5 33.47 -3.96 42.16
CA ASN A 5 33.22 -3.16 40.96
C ASN A 5 33.35 -4.07 39.73
N LYS A 6 32.27 -4.76 39.35
CA LYS A 6 32.15 -5.28 37.99
C LYS A 6 31.88 -4.09 37.06
N PRO A 7 32.68 -3.88 36.00
CA PRO A 7 32.36 -2.88 35.00
C PRO A 7 30.99 -3.22 34.38
N PRO A 8 30.18 -2.23 33.97
CA PRO A 8 28.95 -2.51 33.24
C PRO A 8 29.31 -3.36 32.02
N ARG A 9 28.61 -4.49 31.84
CA ARG A 9 28.74 -5.31 30.63
C ARG A 9 28.56 -4.38 29.43
N GLY A 10 29.66 -4.09 28.74
CA GLY A 10 29.61 -3.38 27.47
C GLY A 10 28.63 -4.10 26.57
N SER A 11 27.72 -3.37 25.94
CA SER A 11 26.77 -3.94 24.98
C SER A 11 27.57 -4.60 23.86
N SER A 12 27.76 -5.92 23.94
CA SER A 12 28.37 -6.68 22.87
C SER A 12 27.53 -6.43 21.63
N LYS A 13 28.13 -5.95 20.54
CA LYS A 13 27.43 -5.80 19.26
C LYS A 13 26.68 -7.10 18.96
N PRO A 14 25.39 -7.04 18.56
CA PRO A 14 24.62 -8.25 18.34
C PRO A 14 25.31 -9.13 17.29
N VAL A 15 25.51 -10.40 17.63
CA VAL A 15 26.06 -11.39 16.69
C VAL A 15 25.05 -11.55 15.55
N VAL A 16 25.47 -11.21 14.34
CA VAL A 16 24.64 -11.27 13.13
C VAL A 16 24.55 -12.74 12.66
N PRO A 17 23.36 -13.34 12.62
CA PRO A 17 23.20 -14.71 12.15
C PRO A 17 23.37 -14.82 10.62
N GLN A 18 23.90 -15.97 10.17
CA GLN A 18 24.04 -16.33 8.75
C GLN A 18 22.92 -17.26 8.25
N THR A 19 21.90 -17.50 9.08
CA THR A 19 20.73 -18.31 8.75
C THR A 19 19.79 -17.59 7.78
N LYS A 20 18.87 -18.35 7.18
CA LYS A 20 17.84 -17.84 6.27
C LYS A 20 16.46 -18.19 6.80
N ARG A 21 15.46 -17.41 6.37
CA ARG A 21 14.04 -17.69 6.60
C ARG A 21 13.70 -19.10 6.11
N PRO A 22 13.12 -19.98 6.96
CA PRO A 22 12.64 -21.28 6.51
C PRO A 22 11.37 -21.11 5.66
N LEU A 23 11.08 -22.10 4.80
CA LEU A 23 9.91 -22.09 3.92
C LEU A 23 9.84 -20.89 2.95
N ASN A 24 10.96 -20.24 2.66
CA ASN A 24 11.00 -19.07 1.78
C ASN A 24 10.39 -19.35 0.40
N GLY A 25 10.57 -20.57 -0.13
CA GLY A 25 9.95 -21.00 -1.39
C GLY A 25 8.42 -20.98 -1.35
N LEU A 26 7.79 -21.34 -0.22
CA LEU A 26 6.33 -21.30 -0.08
C LEU A 26 5.81 -19.86 -0.12
N PHE A 27 6.50 -18.91 0.50
CA PHE A 27 6.14 -17.50 0.41
C PHE A 27 6.27 -16.94 -1.01
N VAL A 28 7.35 -17.31 -1.72
CA VAL A 28 7.53 -16.94 -3.14
C VAL A 28 6.38 -17.48 -3.98
N LEU A 29 6.04 -18.76 -3.83
CA LEU A 29 4.94 -19.40 -4.56
C LEU A 29 3.59 -18.79 -4.20
N ALA A 30 3.35 -18.46 -2.93
CA ALA A 30 2.11 -17.83 -2.50
C ALA A 30 1.90 -16.47 -3.16
N PHE A 31 2.92 -15.60 -3.17
CA PHE A 31 2.83 -14.31 -3.83
C PHE A 31 2.74 -14.43 -5.36
N ALA A 32 3.53 -15.32 -5.98
CA ALA A 32 3.41 -15.59 -7.41
C ALA A 32 1.99 -16.08 -7.79
N GLY A 33 1.43 -16.99 -6.98
CA GLY A 33 0.08 -17.52 -7.14
C GLY A 33 -0.99 -16.42 -7.01
N LEU A 34 -0.90 -15.55 -5.99
CA LEU A 34 -1.82 -14.43 -5.83
C LEU A 34 -1.77 -13.45 -7.03
N SER A 35 -0.58 -13.18 -7.56
CA SER A 35 -0.42 -12.36 -8.77
C SER A 35 -1.06 -13.03 -9.99
N ALA A 36 -0.83 -14.33 -10.18
CA ALA A 36 -1.37 -15.09 -11.30
C ALA A 36 -2.91 -15.20 -11.25
N ILE A 37 -3.47 -15.48 -10.06
CA ILE A 37 -4.92 -15.54 -9.85
C ILE A 37 -5.56 -14.16 -10.11
N SER A 38 -4.95 -13.09 -9.61
CA SER A 38 -5.43 -11.72 -9.85
C SER A 38 -5.38 -11.35 -11.33
N THR A 39 -4.30 -11.74 -12.01
CA THR A 39 -4.15 -11.56 -13.47
C THR A 39 -5.24 -12.30 -14.23
N TRP A 40 -5.54 -13.53 -13.82
CA TRP A 40 -6.60 -14.32 -14.44
C TRP A 40 -7.95 -13.60 -14.35
N PHE A 41 -8.36 -13.21 -13.14
CA PHE A 41 -9.69 -12.62 -12.93
C PHE A 41 -9.83 -11.19 -13.44
N MET A 42 -8.78 -10.36 -13.38
CA MET A 42 -8.87 -8.96 -13.83
C MET A 42 -8.60 -8.76 -15.31
N ARG A 43 -7.78 -9.63 -15.92
CA ARG A 43 -7.26 -9.40 -17.28
C ARG A 43 -7.61 -10.52 -18.23
N VAL A 44 -7.33 -11.78 -17.89
CA VAL A 44 -7.53 -12.89 -18.84
C VAL A 44 -9.02 -13.19 -19.02
N GLU A 45 -9.74 -13.41 -17.94
CA GLU A 45 -11.17 -13.74 -17.96
C GLU A 45 -11.99 -12.59 -18.57
N THR A 46 -11.73 -11.37 -18.14
CA THR A 46 -12.46 -10.17 -18.57
C THR A 46 -12.27 -9.92 -20.06
N VAL A 47 -11.03 -9.94 -20.56
CA VAL A 47 -10.75 -9.81 -22.01
C VAL A 47 -11.38 -10.94 -22.80
N ALA A 48 -11.22 -12.20 -22.35
CA ALA A 48 -11.81 -13.36 -23.04
C ALA A 48 -13.35 -13.33 -23.08
N LYS A 49 -13.99 -12.59 -22.17
CA LYS A 49 -15.45 -12.44 -22.10
C LYS A 49 -15.95 -11.09 -22.62
N GLY A 50 -15.07 -10.20 -23.08
CA GLY A 50 -15.45 -8.86 -23.57
C GLY A 50 -15.98 -7.94 -22.46
N VAL A 51 -15.35 -7.97 -21.29
CA VAL A 51 -15.67 -7.14 -20.12
C VAL A 51 -14.51 -6.17 -19.87
N PRO A 52 -14.77 -4.87 -19.61
CA PRO A 52 -16.06 -4.20 -19.68
C PRO A 52 -16.59 -4.10 -21.12
N ILE A 53 -17.92 -4.12 -21.27
CA ILE A 53 -18.57 -3.91 -22.57
C ILE A 53 -18.35 -2.46 -23.04
N ASN A 54 -18.40 -2.22 -24.35
CA ASN A 54 -18.28 -0.89 -24.99
C ASN A 54 -16.98 -0.10 -24.72
N PHE A 55 -16.04 -0.60 -23.93
CA PHE A 55 -14.85 0.18 -23.55
C PHE A 55 -13.97 0.59 -24.74
N ASN A 56 -13.73 -0.34 -25.67
CA ASN A 56 -13.01 -0.01 -26.92
C ASN A 56 -13.81 0.96 -27.80
N THR A 57 -15.15 0.83 -27.81
CA THR A 57 -16.01 1.76 -28.53
C THR A 57 -15.88 3.17 -27.96
N VAL A 58 -15.94 3.35 -26.64
CA VAL A 58 -15.74 4.65 -25.97
C VAL A 58 -14.35 5.23 -26.27
N LEU A 59 -13.31 4.38 -26.28
CA LEU A 59 -11.94 4.80 -26.65
C LEU A 59 -11.83 5.33 -28.08
N GLU A 60 -12.55 4.72 -29.02
CA GLU A 60 -12.52 5.04 -30.44
C GLU A 60 -13.41 6.23 -30.79
N THR A 61 -14.64 6.28 -30.25
CA THR A 61 -15.63 7.33 -30.54
C THR A 61 -15.42 8.59 -29.71
N GLY A 62 -14.71 8.49 -28.58
CA GLY A 62 -14.49 9.60 -27.65
C GLY A 62 -15.76 10.05 -26.93
N HIS A 63 -16.77 9.17 -26.82
CA HIS A 63 -18.03 9.47 -26.13
C HIS A 63 -18.46 8.28 -25.28
N PHE A 64 -18.89 8.57 -24.04
CA PHE A 64 -19.52 7.58 -23.17
C PHE A 64 -20.95 7.26 -23.63
N ASP A 65 -21.49 6.13 -23.18
CA ASP A 65 -22.87 5.68 -23.51
C ASP A 65 -23.95 6.71 -23.09
N ASN A 66 -23.66 7.56 -22.09
CA ASN A 66 -24.53 8.65 -21.65
C ASN A 66 -24.36 9.96 -22.47
N GLY A 67 -23.56 9.95 -23.53
CA GLY A 67 -23.28 11.11 -24.39
C GLY A 67 -22.19 12.05 -23.88
N THR A 68 -21.59 11.79 -22.70
CA THR A 68 -20.49 12.62 -22.19
C THR A 68 -19.27 12.52 -23.10
N PRO A 69 -18.66 13.64 -23.52
CA PRO A 69 -17.42 13.60 -24.30
C PRO A 69 -16.22 13.21 -23.43
N VAL A 70 -15.33 12.41 -24.02
CA VAL A 70 -14.04 12.04 -23.43
C VAL A 70 -13.02 13.13 -23.75
N GLU A 71 -12.34 13.64 -22.73
CA GLU A 71 -11.22 14.55 -22.92
C GLU A 71 -10.02 13.78 -23.49
N THR A 72 -9.42 14.32 -24.56
CA THR A 72 -8.35 13.68 -25.34
C THR A 72 -7.03 14.43 -25.29
N ASN A 73 -7.01 15.63 -24.71
CA ASN A 73 -5.83 16.48 -24.62
C ASN A 73 -5.61 16.92 -23.16
N TYR A 74 -4.61 16.31 -22.53
CA TYR A 74 -4.22 16.59 -21.14
C TYR A 74 -2.88 17.33 -21.08
N THR A 75 -1.93 16.93 -21.92
CA THR A 75 -0.55 17.44 -21.93
C THR A 75 -0.12 17.96 -23.30
N GLY A 76 -0.85 17.62 -24.37
CA GLY A 76 -0.47 17.86 -25.76
C GLY A 76 0.50 16.83 -26.33
N ILE A 77 0.94 15.84 -25.54
CA ILE A 77 1.83 14.76 -25.97
C ILE A 77 0.99 13.51 -26.23
N LYS A 78 0.81 13.16 -27.51
CA LYS A 78 -0.10 12.08 -27.97
C LYS A 78 0.01 10.79 -27.15
N VAL A 79 1.21 10.27 -26.91
CA VAL A 79 1.38 9.00 -26.19
C VAL A 79 0.93 9.11 -24.73
N ILE A 80 1.21 10.24 -24.08
CA ILE A 80 0.81 10.48 -22.70
C ILE A 80 -0.70 10.66 -22.62
N ASP A 81 -1.26 11.42 -23.56
CA ASP A 81 -2.69 11.71 -23.59
C ASP A 81 -3.53 10.45 -23.91
N GLU A 82 -3.04 9.53 -24.75
CA GLU A 82 -3.71 8.25 -25.00
C GLU A 82 -3.70 7.33 -23.76
N ILE A 83 -2.59 7.27 -23.02
CA ILE A 83 -2.51 6.52 -21.75
C ILE A 83 -3.45 7.15 -20.71
N ALA A 84 -3.43 8.49 -20.60
CA ALA A 84 -4.31 9.22 -19.69
C ALA A 84 -5.78 8.98 -20.03
N LYS A 85 -6.16 9.08 -21.31
CA LYS A 85 -7.52 8.80 -21.79
C LYS A 85 -7.99 7.41 -21.39
N PHE A 86 -7.18 6.37 -21.61
CA PHE A 86 -7.49 5.00 -21.20
C PHE A 86 -7.77 4.90 -19.69
N LEU A 87 -6.89 5.49 -18.88
CA LEU A 87 -7.03 5.45 -17.42
C LEU A 87 -8.20 6.30 -16.93
N VAL A 88 -8.45 7.45 -17.54
CA VAL A 88 -9.60 8.31 -17.21
C VAL A 88 -10.90 7.56 -17.46
N ILE A 89 -11.08 6.95 -18.63
CA ILE A 89 -12.28 6.16 -18.94
C ILE A 89 -12.49 5.05 -17.90
N ALA A 90 -11.42 4.37 -17.49
CA ALA A 90 -11.51 3.29 -16.51
C ALA A 90 -11.99 3.78 -15.13
N PHE A 91 -11.60 4.98 -14.69
CA PHE A 91 -11.95 5.52 -13.37
C PHE A 91 -13.22 6.38 -13.34
N LEU A 92 -13.67 6.89 -14.50
CA LEU A 92 -14.65 7.98 -14.55
C LEU A 92 -16.00 7.63 -13.92
N GLU A 93 -16.45 6.39 -14.00
CA GLU A 93 -17.72 5.95 -13.37
C GLU A 93 -17.79 6.34 -11.88
N GLY A 94 -16.69 6.12 -11.16
CA GLY A 94 -16.57 6.49 -9.76
C GLY A 94 -16.22 7.96 -9.55
N THR A 95 -15.27 8.52 -10.31
CA THR A 95 -14.81 9.91 -10.08
C THR A 95 -15.84 10.96 -10.51
N ALA A 96 -16.66 10.67 -11.51
CA ALA A 96 -17.82 11.50 -11.89
C ALA A 96 -19.05 11.24 -11.02
N GLY A 97 -19.05 10.18 -10.19
CA GLY A 97 -20.15 9.85 -9.29
C GLY A 97 -21.43 9.38 -10.01
N TRP A 98 -21.30 8.76 -11.19
CA TRP A 98 -22.45 8.25 -11.96
C TRP A 98 -23.12 7.07 -11.24
N ASP A 99 -22.33 6.26 -10.55
CA ASP A 99 -22.81 5.20 -9.67
C ASP A 99 -22.26 5.39 -8.25
N ALA A 100 -23.17 5.51 -7.28
CA ALA A 100 -22.82 5.75 -5.87
C ALA A 100 -22.01 4.60 -5.24
N GLY A 101 -22.28 3.36 -5.63
CA GLY A 101 -21.58 2.18 -5.14
C GLY A 101 -20.18 2.04 -5.74
N VAL A 102 -20.03 2.30 -7.04
CA VAL A 102 -18.73 2.35 -7.71
C VAL A 102 -17.87 3.47 -7.13
N HIS A 103 -18.45 4.66 -6.95
CA HIS A 103 -17.80 5.78 -6.28
C HIS A 103 -17.30 5.40 -4.87
N ALA A 104 -18.19 4.84 -4.04
CA ALA A 104 -17.84 4.42 -2.69
C ALA A 104 -16.73 3.36 -2.67
N GLN A 105 -16.80 2.38 -3.58
CA GLN A 105 -15.80 1.30 -3.69
C GLN A 105 -14.43 1.85 -4.07
N GLN A 106 -14.33 2.64 -5.12
CA GLN A 106 -13.04 3.13 -5.60
C GLN A 106 -12.41 4.12 -4.62
N LEU A 107 -13.21 5.05 -4.07
CA LEU A 107 -12.75 5.99 -3.04
C LEU A 107 -12.23 5.24 -1.81
N TYR A 108 -13.00 4.25 -1.33
CA TYR A 108 -12.56 3.42 -0.21
C TYR A 108 -11.25 2.68 -0.55
N PHE A 109 -11.17 2.03 -1.71
CA PHE A 109 -9.97 1.33 -2.16
C PHE A 109 -8.74 2.26 -2.10
N LEU A 110 -8.80 3.42 -2.76
CA LEU A 110 -7.66 4.31 -2.85
C LEU A 110 -7.29 4.95 -1.50
N LEU A 111 -8.28 5.30 -0.67
CA LEU A 111 -8.00 5.76 0.69
C LEU A 111 -7.33 4.67 1.54
N GLN A 112 -7.75 3.40 1.45
CA GLN A 112 -7.05 2.30 2.12
C GLN A 112 -5.65 2.07 1.53
N TRP A 113 -5.48 2.25 0.21
CA TRP A 113 -4.21 2.04 -0.49
C TRP A 113 -3.13 3.05 -0.11
N PHE A 114 -3.53 4.21 0.45
CA PHE A 114 -2.63 5.16 1.08
C PHE A 114 -1.68 4.51 2.11
N ALA A 115 -2.16 3.49 2.84
CA ALA A 115 -1.33 2.69 3.75
C ALA A 115 -0.19 1.98 3.03
N VAL A 116 -0.48 1.33 1.90
CA VAL A 116 0.51 0.58 1.13
C VAL A 116 1.53 1.53 0.52
N VAL A 117 1.08 2.62 -0.11
CA VAL A 117 1.97 3.64 -0.68
C VAL A 117 2.91 4.21 0.38
N SER A 118 2.39 4.49 1.59
CA SER A 118 3.20 5.00 2.71
C SER A 118 4.24 3.99 3.19
N VAL A 119 3.84 2.73 3.37
CA VAL A 119 4.75 1.65 3.80
C VAL A 119 5.81 1.35 2.76
N TRP A 120 5.43 1.24 1.48
CA TRP A 120 6.39 1.04 0.38
C TRP A 120 7.40 2.18 0.35
N SER A 121 6.94 3.41 0.51
CA SER A 121 7.82 4.59 0.56
C SER A 121 8.82 4.51 1.72
N ILE A 122 8.40 4.09 2.91
CA ILE A 122 9.29 3.84 4.05
C ILE A 122 10.33 2.77 3.74
N GLU A 123 9.88 1.58 3.29
CA GLU A 123 10.78 0.47 3.00
C GLU A 123 11.78 0.84 1.89
N SER A 124 11.36 1.63 0.90
CA SER A 124 12.22 2.05 -0.20
C SER A 124 13.40 2.92 0.22
N LYS A 125 13.23 3.68 1.31
CA LYS A 125 14.23 4.64 1.81
C LYS A 125 15.09 4.09 2.94
N ARG A 126 14.88 2.85 3.37
CA ARG A 126 15.77 2.20 4.36
C ARG A 126 17.15 1.99 3.79
N ARG A 127 18.18 2.25 4.59
CA ARG A 127 19.58 2.06 4.18
C ARG A 127 19.88 0.63 3.69
N ARG A 128 19.32 -0.39 4.34
CA ARG A 128 19.50 -1.82 3.94
C ARG A 128 18.85 -2.21 2.62
N ASN A 129 17.94 -1.38 2.12
CA ASN A 129 17.21 -1.60 0.88
C ASN A 129 17.76 -0.75 -0.28
N ALA A 130 18.73 0.14 -0.02
CA ALA A 130 19.34 0.98 -1.05
C ALA A 130 19.79 0.14 -2.25
N TRP A 131 19.38 0.56 -3.46
CA TRP A 131 19.69 -0.07 -4.74
C TRP A 131 19.16 -1.50 -4.94
N LYS A 132 18.37 -2.02 -4.01
CA LYS A 132 17.65 -3.29 -4.21
C LYS A 132 16.35 -3.03 -4.96
N ALA A 133 15.82 -4.05 -5.63
CA ALA A 133 14.57 -3.95 -6.40
C ALA A 133 13.39 -3.37 -5.56
N VAL A 134 13.31 -3.69 -4.26
CA VAL A 134 12.31 -3.11 -3.34
C VAL A 134 12.39 -1.58 -3.17
N SER A 135 13.51 -0.94 -3.52
CA SER A 135 13.67 0.51 -3.42
C SER A 135 13.09 1.30 -4.61
N PHE A 136 12.78 0.62 -5.71
CA PHE A 136 12.21 1.23 -6.91
C PHE A 136 10.68 1.30 -6.87
N VAL A 137 10.15 1.85 -5.77
CA VAL A 137 8.70 1.95 -5.54
C VAL A 137 8.01 2.81 -6.58
N GLY A 138 8.64 3.87 -7.08
CA GLY A 138 8.08 4.68 -8.17
C GLY A 138 7.83 3.87 -9.45
N LEU A 139 8.71 2.92 -9.77
CA LEU A 139 8.51 2.02 -10.91
C LEU A 139 7.37 1.05 -10.65
N ALA A 140 7.33 0.41 -9.48
CA ALA A 140 6.23 -0.47 -9.11
C ALA A 140 4.89 0.28 -9.12
N ALA A 141 4.88 1.54 -8.67
CA ALA A 141 3.73 2.43 -8.68
C ALA A 141 3.23 2.77 -10.08
N PHE A 142 4.17 3.13 -10.96
CA PHE A 142 3.85 3.37 -12.36
C PHE A 142 3.26 2.13 -13.05
N VAL A 143 3.85 0.96 -12.82
CA VAL A 143 3.39 -0.28 -13.45
C VAL A 143 2.03 -0.72 -12.91
N TYR A 144 1.77 -0.58 -11.60
CA TYR A 144 0.47 -0.98 -11.06
C TYR A 144 -0.68 -0.10 -11.51
N GLN A 145 -0.44 1.17 -11.87
CA GLN A 145 -1.51 1.99 -12.47
C GLN A 145 -1.98 1.46 -13.82
N LEU A 146 -1.11 0.83 -14.58
CA LEU A 146 -1.44 0.29 -15.89
C LEU A 146 -2.05 -1.12 -15.78
N ILE A 147 -1.51 -1.95 -14.89
CA ILE A 147 -1.82 -3.38 -14.82
C ILE A 147 -2.82 -3.73 -13.71
N GLY A 148 -2.86 -2.96 -12.63
CA GLY A 148 -3.66 -3.22 -11.43
C GLY A 148 -2.78 -3.56 -10.22
N ALA A 149 -3.19 -3.09 -9.04
CA ALA A 149 -2.46 -3.29 -7.79
C ALA A 149 -2.43 -4.77 -7.37
N ALA A 150 -3.50 -5.52 -7.60
CA ALA A 150 -3.62 -6.94 -7.32
C ALA A 150 -2.60 -7.81 -8.07
N VAL A 151 -2.15 -7.36 -9.24
CA VAL A 151 -1.11 -8.06 -10.01
C VAL A 151 0.27 -7.69 -9.48
N ILE A 152 0.55 -6.41 -9.28
CA ILE A 152 1.90 -5.90 -9.02
C ILE A 152 2.29 -5.96 -7.55
N ALA A 153 1.37 -5.71 -6.62
CA ALA A 153 1.66 -5.75 -5.19
C ALA A 153 2.22 -7.11 -4.73
N PRO A 154 1.62 -8.27 -5.06
CA PRO A 154 2.22 -9.55 -4.71
C PRO A 154 3.60 -9.76 -5.36
N LEU A 155 3.85 -9.28 -6.58
CA LEU A 155 5.18 -9.37 -7.19
C LEU A 155 6.21 -8.51 -6.44
N TYR A 156 5.82 -7.31 -6.00
CA TYR A 156 6.65 -6.49 -5.12
C TYR A 156 6.95 -7.22 -3.80
N TYR A 157 5.97 -7.89 -3.20
CA TYR A 157 6.16 -8.69 -1.98
C TYR A 157 7.01 -9.94 -2.19
N LEU A 158 6.94 -10.57 -3.36
CA LEU A 158 7.86 -11.63 -3.76
C LEU A 158 9.30 -11.12 -3.80
N VAL A 159 9.54 -9.96 -4.42
CA VAL A 159 10.84 -9.29 -4.44
C VAL A 159 11.30 -8.96 -3.02
N TYR A 160 10.39 -8.52 -2.14
CA TYR A 160 10.66 -8.31 -0.72
C TYR A 160 11.08 -9.60 -0.01
N VAL A 161 10.37 -10.71 -0.23
CA VAL A 161 10.67 -12.03 0.34
C VAL A 161 12.09 -12.44 0.00
N ILE A 162 12.49 -12.32 -1.26
CA ILE A 162 13.85 -12.62 -1.73
C ILE A 162 14.87 -11.70 -1.07
N THR A 163 14.56 -10.40 -1.00
CA THR A 163 15.45 -9.36 -0.45
C THR A 163 15.69 -9.52 1.06
N SER A 164 14.68 -9.98 1.79
CA SER A 164 14.68 -10.10 3.25
C SER A 164 14.93 -11.54 3.75
N ARG A 165 15.31 -12.46 2.85
CA ARG A 165 15.45 -13.89 3.18
C ARG A 165 16.52 -14.20 4.21
N ASP A 166 17.61 -13.42 4.22
CA ASP A 166 18.78 -13.66 5.06
C ASP A 166 18.56 -12.98 6.42
N ASP A 167 18.80 -13.67 7.52
CA ASP A 167 18.45 -13.16 8.87
C ASP A 167 19.24 -11.90 9.24
N ALA A 168 20.43 -11.76 8.67
CA ALA A 168 21.23 -10.53 8.74
C ALA A 168 20.47 -9.27 8.31
N TYR A 169 19.44 -9.40 7.47
CA TYR A 169 18.60 -8.28 7.00
C TYR A 169 17.98 -7.45 8.14
N TYR A 170 17.73 -8.07 9.30
CA TYR A 170 16.98 -7.44 10.39
C TYR A 170 17.87 -6.78 11.45
N PHE A 171 19.19 -6.96 11.38
CA PHE A 171 20.11 -6.53 12.43
C PHE A 171 20.75 -5.17 12.17
N GLN A 172 20.68 -4.64 10.95
CA GLN A 172 21.28 -3.36 10.58
C GLN A 172 20.55 -2.68 9.41
N GLY A 173 20.68 -1.35 9.32
CA GLY A 173 20.25 -0.57 8.15
C GLY A 173 18.74 -0.36 8.07
N ARG A 174 18.04 -0.49 9.20
CA ARG A 174 16.62 -0.15 9.34
C ARG A 174 16.37 1.34 9.07
N GLU A 175 17.31 2.18 9.48
CA GLU A 175 17.19 3.62 9.53
C GLU A 175 17.00 4.28 8.16
N LEU A 176 16.22 5.36 8.16
CA LEU A 176 16.14 6.32 7.06
C LEU A 176 17.11 7.48 7.31
N SER A 177 17.48 8.21 6.25
CA SER A 177 18.13 9.50 6.42
C SER A 177 17.19 10.47 7.15
N ALA A 178 17.73 11.39 7.96
CA ALA A 178 16.93 12.35 8.71
C ALA A 178 16.02 13.19 7.81
N GLY A 179 16.54 13.64 6.65
CA GLY A 179 15.76 14.37 5.65
C GLY A 179 14.60 13.53 5.12
N SER A 180 14.86 12.30 4.66
CA SER A 180 13.78 11.43 4.16
C SER A 180 12.74 11.11 5.24
N ALA A 181 13.15 10.91 6.49
CA ALA A 181 12.23 10.65 7.59
C ALA A 181 11.28 11.84 7.86
N VAL A 182 11.81 13.07 7.88
CA VAL A 182 11.00 14.30 8.08
C VAL A 182 10.04 14.54 6.92
N LEU A 183 10.52 14.34 5.70
CA LEU A 183 9.80 14.70 4.48
C LEU A 183 8.81 13.64 4.00
N LEU A 184 8.84 12.45 4.58
CA LEU A 184 7.99 11.35 4.17
C LEU A 184 6.50 11.68 4.29
N LEU A 185 6.06 12.18 5.46
CA LEU A 185 4.66 12.53 5.69
C LEU A 185 4.14 13.60 4.70
N PRO A 186 4.77 14.79 4.57
CA PRO A 186 4.29 15.78 3.61
C PRO A 186 4.36 15.25 2.17
N ALA A 187 5.38 14.46 1.80
CA ALA A 187 5.47 13.87 0.48
C ALA A 187 4.27 12.96 0.17
N VAL A 188 3.96 11.97 1.03
CA VAL A 188 2.85 11.04 0.78
C VAL A 188 1.48 11.74 0.84
N VAL A 189 1.33 12.79 1.67
CA VAL A 189 0.08 13.55 1.73
C VAL A 189 -0.14 14.37 0.46
N ILE A 190 0.88 15.11 0.02
CA ILE A 190 0.79 16.00 -1.16
C ILE A 190 0.70 15.20 -2.46
N SER A 191 1.45 14.09 -2.57
CA SER A 191 1.49 13.29 -3.81
C SER A 191 0.53 12.11 -3.84
N TYR A 192 -0.25 11.84 -2.79
CA TYR A 192 -1.22 10.75 -2.87
C TYR A 192 -2.55 11.14 -2.24
N LEU A 193 -2.56 11.49 -0.96
CA LEU A 193 -3.82 11.72 -0.24
C LEU A 193 -4.61 12.90 -0.81
N ILE A 194 -3.99 14.07 -0.96
CA ILE A 194 -4.66 15.28 -1.45
C ILE A 194 -5.20 15.05 -2.87
N PRO A 195 -4.39 14.59 -3.86
CA PRO A 195 -4.91 14.28 -5.19
C PRO A 195 -6.07 13.30 -5.17
N THR A 196 -6.01 12.26 -4.32
CA THR A 196 -7.09 11.25 -4.21
C THR A 196 -8.38 11.88 -3.73
N VAL A 197 -8.34 12.69 -2.66
CA VAL A 197 -9.53 13.37 -2.12
C VAL A 197 -10.10 14.37 -3.13
N VAL A 198 -9.23 15.14 -3.79
CA VAL A 198 -9.62 16.12 -4.81
C VAL A 198 -10.27 15.43 -6.01
N MET A 199 -9.76 14.27 -6.44
CA MET A 199 -10.30 13.52 -7.58
C MET A 199 -11.74 13.03 -7.36
N TYR A 200 -12.12 12.67 -6.13
CA TYR A 200 -13.47 12.20 -5.79
C TYR A 200 -14.39 13.29 -5.19
N TYR A 201 -13.93 14.54 -5.12
CA TYR A 201 -14.79 15.63 -4.68
C TYR A 201 -15.89 15.89 -5.74
N PRO A 202 -17.15 16.13 -5.36
CA PRO A 202 -18.25 16.33 -6.31
C PRO A 202 -18.21 17.73 -6.94
N TRP A 203 -17.35 17.93 -7.93
CA TRP A 203 -17.12 19.22 -8.60
C TRP A 203 -18.32 19.75 -9.41
N GLY A 204 -19.32 18.92 -9.69
CA GLY A 204 -20.49 19.29 -10.50
C GLY A 204 -20.24 19.34 -12.01
N ASP A 205 -18.98 19.23 -12.45
CA ASP A 205 -18.57 19.17 -13.85
C ASP A 205 -17.70 17.93 -14.11
N VAL A 206 -18.11 17.11 -15.08
CA VAL A 206 -17.41 15.86 -15.44
C VAL A 206 -16.06 16.14 -16.09
N LYS A 207 -15.92 17.27 -16.80
CA LYS A 207 -14.64 17.64 -17.42
C LYS A 207 -13.56 17.85 -16.37
N THR A 208 -13.89 18.52 -15.26
CA THR A 208 -13.02 18.69 -14.10
C THR A 208 -12.62 17.33 -13.51
N ALA A 209 -13.58 16.41 -13.36
CA ALA A 209 -13.28 15.05 -12.88
C ALA A 209 -12.32 14.30 -13.81
N GLN A 210 -12.45 14.43 -15.14
CA GLN A 210 -11.53 13.84 -16.10
C GLN A 210 -10.09 14.37 -15.95
N TYR A 211 -9.91 15.68 -15.86
CA TYR A 211 -8.57 16.26 -15.65
C TYR A 211 -7.95 15.89 -14.32
N LEU A 212 -8.74 15.92 -13.23
CA LEU A 212 -8.24 15.53 -11.91
C LEU A 212 -7.89 14.04 -11.87
N THR A 213 -8.66 13.20 -12.56
CA THR A 213 -8.34 11.78 -12.73
C THR A 213 -7.04 11.59 -13.49
N ALA A 214 -6.81 12.31 -14.59
CA ALA A 214 -5.56 12.26 -15.35
C ALA A 214 -4.36 12.75 -14.52
N ILE A 215 -4.51 13.85 -13.78
CA ILE A 215 -3.49 14.40 -12.87
C ILE A 215 -3.16 13.41 -11.76
N TRP A 216 -4.15 12.66 -11.27
CA TRP A 216 -3.99 11.67 -10.21
C TRP A 216 -3.18 10.44 -10.64
N GLN A 217 -3.26 10.01 -11.91
CA GLN A 217 -2.61 8.80 -12.38
C GLN A 217 -1.10 8.69 -12.03
N PRO A 218 -0.25 9.70 -12.27
CA PRO A 218 1.17 9.59 -11.96
C PRO A 218 1.52 9.82 -10.47
N THR A 219 0.58 10.30 -9.66
CA THR A 219 0.90 10.79 -8.31
C THR A 219 1.48 9.72 -7.37
N PRO A 220 1.06 8.43 -7.42
CA PRO A 220 1.68 7.41 -6.57
C PRO A 220 3.16 7.18 -6.89
N ALA A 221 3.59 7.38 -8.13
CA ALA A 221 5.00 7.33 -8.52
C ALA A 221 5.78 8.59 -8.06
N PHE A 222 5.11 9.74 -8.01
CA PHE A 222 5.70 11.02 -7.62
C PHE A 222 6.12 11.09 -6.16
N VAL A 223 5.61 10.22 -5.27
CA VAL A 223 6.10 10.13 -3.88
C VAL A 223 7.61 9.94 -3.85
N SER A 224 8.15 9.04 -4.69
CA SER A 224 9.58 8.77 -4.75
C SER A 224 10.39 9.96 -5.29
N ILE A 225 9.81 10.70 -6.23
CA ILE A 225 10.41 11.91 -6.82
C ILE A 225 10.44 13.03 -5.78
N LEU A 226 9.32 13.32 -5.10
CA LEU A 226 9.25 14.37 -4.08
C LEU A 226 10.21 14.11 -2.93
N ILE A 227 10.34 12.86 -2.46
CA ILE A 227 11.32 12.54 -1.40
C ILE A 227 12.75 12.83 -1.87
N SER A 228 13.06 12.54 -3.14
CA SER A 228 14.39 12.83 -3.72
C SER A 228 14.60 14.34 -3.92
N VAL A 229 13.60 15.06 -4.44
CA VAL A 229 13.65 16.51 -4.64
C VAL A 229 13.81 17.24 -3.31
N PHE A 230 12.98 16.89 -2.32
CA PHE A 230 13.04 17.51 -1.00
C PHE A 230 14.34 17.19 -0.24
N SER A 231 15.02 16.09 -0.57
CA SER A 231 16.35 15.80 0.01
C SER A 231 17.42 16.83 -0.40
N PHE A 232 17.21 17.57 -1.49
CA PHE A 232 18.07 18.71 -1.87
C PHE A 232 17.73 20.00 -1.12
N LEU A 233 16.52 20.13 -0.56
CA LEU A 233 16.05 21.33 0.14
C LEU A 233 16.35 21.31 1.64
N VAL A 234 16.59 20.13 2.21
CA VAL A 234 17.05 20.01 3.60
C VAL A 234 18.56 20.21 3.59
N PRO A 235 19.10 21.25 4.25
CA PRO A 235 20.53 21.42 4.38
C PRO A 235 21.12 20.13 4.96
N SER A 236 22.23 19.66 4.37
CA SER A 236 23.06 18.60 4.94
C SER A 236 23.66 19.08 6.26
N SER A 237 22.83 19.24 7.28
CA SER A 237 23.23 19.71 8.60
C SER A 237 24.02 18.62 9.30
N SER A 238 25.33 18.63 9.02
CA SER A 238 26.43 17.86 9.59
C SER A 238 26.36 16.32 9.52
N PRO A 239 27.51 15.64 9.28
CA PRO A 239 27.68 14.20 9.43
C PRO A 239 27.70 13.78 10.91
N THR A 240 27.02 14.51 11.79
CA THR A 240 26.79 14.10 13.17
C THR A 240 25.78 12.98 13.12
N ALA A 241 26.31 11.76 13.27
CA ALA A 241 25.62 10.50 13.52
C ALA A 241 24.10 10.67 13.62
N VAL A 242 23.35 10.14 12.64
CA VAL A 242 21.89 9.94 12.77
C VAL A 242 21.67 9.48 14.20
N ALA A 243 21.07 10.35 15.03
CA ALA A 243 20.87 10.03 16.44
C ALA A 243 20.23 8.65 16.44
N LYS A 244 20.79 7.71 17.20
CA LYS A 244 20.37 6.30 17.14
C LYS A 244 18.84 6.25 17.27
N ASN A 245 18.15 5.81 16.21
CA ASN A 245 16.68 5.76 16.11
C ASN A 245 15.93 7.12 15.99
N GLY A 246 16.59 8.18 15.53
CA GLY A 246 15.99 9.51 15.33
C GLY A 246 14.89 9.55 14.26
N ASP A 247 14.85 8.57 13.37
CA ASP A 247 13.80 8.40 12.36
C ASP A 247 12.47 7.88 12.95
N ILE A 248 12.51 7.13 14.05
CA ILE A 248 11.34 6.43 14.62
C ILE A 248 10.18 7.38 14.91
N LYS A 249 10.44 8.55 15.52
CA LYS A 249 9.39 9.53 15.83
C LYS A 249 8.62 9.95 14.58
N HIS A 250 9.33 10.15 13.47
CA HIS A 250 8.73 10.56 12.20
C HIS A 250 7.94 9.41 11.56
N LEU A 251 8.50 8.20 11.54
CA LEU A 251 7.81 7.01 11.04
C LEU A 251 6.53 6.72 11.82
N LYS A 252 6.58 6.77 13.16
CA LYS A 252 5.41 6.59 14.03
C LYS A 252 4.31 7.62 13.74
N ARG A 253 4.69 8.88 13.48
CA ARG A 253 3.75 9.93 13.07
C ARG A 253 3.11 9.61 11.72
N VAL A 254 3.86 9.12 10.74
CA VAL A 254 3.32 8.69 9.44
C VAL A 254 2.30 7.59 9.63
N TYR A 255 2.66 6.50 10.32
CA TYR A 255 1.75 5.39 10.58
C TYR A 255 0.48 5.81 11.33
N LEU A 256 0.61 6.72 12.31
CA LEU A 256 -0.54 7.24 13.06
C LEU A 256 -1.50 8.00 12.14
N ILE A 257 -1.00 8.98 11.38
CA ILE A 257 -1.85 9.81 10.51
C ILE A 257 -2.50 8.96 9.41
N VAL A 258 -1.72 8.07 8.77
CA VAL A 258 -2.24 7.16 7.75
C VAL A 258 -3.28 6.20 8.34
N GLY A 259 -3.04 5.69 9.55
CA GLY A 259 -3.98 4.83 10.28
C GLY A 259 -5.29 5.54 10.59
N LEU A 260 -5.24 6.80 11.02
CA LEU A 260 -6.45 7.60 11.26
C LEU A 260 -7.24 7.83 9.97
N VAL A 261 -6.59 8.22 8.88
CA VAL A 261 -7.25 8.44 7.58
C VAL A 261 -7.92 7.16 7.08
N THR A 262 -7.21 6.04 7.13
CA THR A 262 -7.72 4.73 6.68
C THR A 262 -8.84 4.21 7.59
N THR A 263 -8.76 4.43 8.91
CA THR A 263 -9.85 4.09 9.84
C THR A 263 -11.10 4.92 9.55
N VAL A 264 -10.97 6.23 9.37
CA VAL A 264 -12.09 7.13 9.06
C VAL A 264 -12.75 6.73 7.74
N ALA A 265 -11.95 6.46 6.71
CA ALA A 265 -12.48 5.97 5.42
C ALA A 265 -13.25 4.66 5.60
N HIS A 266 -12.73 3.72 6.39
CA HIS A 266 -13.38 2.43 6.62
C HIS A 266 -14.70 2.54 7.39
N VAL A 267 -14.67 3.20 8.55
CA VAL A 267 -15.86 3.39 9.37
C VAL A 267 -16.91 4.21 8.62
N GLY A 268 -16.49 5.24 7.87
CA GLY A 268 -17.37 6.05 7.04
C GLY A 268 -18.05 5.23 5.94
N THR A 269 -17.30 4.44 5.18
CA THR A 269 -17.87 3.57 4.14
C THR A 269 -18.81 2.52 4.74
N LEU A 270 -18.42 1.86 5.84
CA LEU A 270 -19.30 0.88 6.50
C LEU A 270 -20.58 1.52 7.03
N TYR A 271 -20.47 2.70 7.66
CA TYR A 271 -21.63 3.46 8.12
C TYR A 271 -22.58 3.73 6.95
N THR A 272 -22.08 4.34 5.87
CA THR A 272 -22.87 4.60 4.66
C THR A 272 -23.51 3.33 4.12
N CYS A 273 -22.78 2.21 4.09
CA CYS A 273 -23.32 0.96 3.55
C CYS A 273 -24.40 0.31 4.43
N LEU A 274 -24.35 0.54 5.74
CA LEU A 274 -25.27 -0.05 6.71
C LEU A 274 -26.50 0.82 6.97
N THR A 275 -26.44 2.12 6.66
CA THR A 275 -27.53 3.06 6.96
C THR A 275 -28.21 3.65 5.72
N SER A 276 -27.67 3.47 4.52
CA SER A 276 -28.27 4.00 3.29
C SER A 276 -29.38 3.10 2.76
N ASP A 277 -30.45 3.70 2.26
CA ASP A 277 -31.53 3.01 1.54
C ASP A 277 -31.21 2.77 0.04
N ASP A 278 -30.11 3.33 -0.49
CA ASP A 278 -29.69 3.11 -1.88
C ASP A 278 -29.11 1.68 -2.01
N PRO A 279 -29.71 0.79 -2.84
CA PRO A 279 -29.23 -0.58 -2.98
C PRO A 279 -27.79 -0.69 -3.51
N ARG A 280 -27.31 0.34 -4.23
CA ARG A 280 -25.92 0.43 -4.72
C ARG A 280 -24.92 0.70 -3.60
N LEU A 281 -25.37 1.21 -2.46
CA LEU A 281 -24.55 1.40 -1.27
C LEU A 281 -24.58 0.18 -0.35
N SER A 282 -25.20 -0.94 -0.72
CA SER A 282 -25.10 -2.17 0.09
C SER A 282 -23.66 -2.71 0.15
N LEU A 283 -23.30 -3.39 1.26
CA LEU A 283 -21.99 -4.04 1.41
C LEU A 283 -21.68 -5.00 0.25
N GLY A 284 -22.70 -5.72 -0.23
CA GLY A 284 -22.55 -6.64 -1.36
C GLY A 284 -22.21 -5.90 -2.64
N TYR A 285 -22.95 -4.85 -2.98
CA TYR A 285 -22.70 -4.06 -4.19
C TYR A 285 -21.34 -3.38 -4.15
N VAL A 286 -20.98 -2.75 -3.03
CA VAL A 286 -19.71 -2.03 -2.90
C VAL A 286 -18.52 -2.99 -2.93
N PHE A 287 -18.56 -4.10 -2.19
CA PHE A 287 -17.35 -4.92 -2.00
C PHE A 287 -17.28 -6.20 -2.82
N LEU A 288 -18.38 -6.87 -3.14
CA LEU A 288 -18.33 -8.22 -3.70
C LEU A 288 -18.37 -8.23 -5.25
N PRO A 289 -17.35 -8.81 -5.93
CA PRO A 289 -17.35 -8.98 -7.38
C PRO A 289 -18.59 -9.76 -7.85
N ASN A 290 -19.36 -9.17 -8.77
CA ASN A 290 -20.55 -9.81 -9.34
C ASN A 290 -20.42 -10.11 -10.84
N ARG A 291 -20.27 -11.39 -11.19
CA ARG A 291 -20.25 -11.86 -12.60
C ARG A 291 -21.63 -11.88 -13.27
N THR A 292 -22.73 -11.77 -12.53
CA THR A 292 -24.05 -11.80 -13.17
C THR A 292 -24.37 -10.48 -13.87
N THR A 293 -23.82 -9.35 -13.38
CA THR A 293 -24.13 -8.00 -13.85
C THR A 293 -22.96 -7.27 -14.52
N TRP A 294 -21.74 -7.81 -14.49
CA TRP A 294 -20.53 -7.21 -15.08
C TRP A 294 -20.58 -6.91 -16.60
N LYS A 295 -21.66 -7.34 -17.29
CA LYS A 295 -21.90 -7.13 -18.73
C LYS A 295 -23.08 -6.21 -19.00
N ASP A 296 -23.77 -5.74 -17.96
CA ASP A 296 -24.96 -4.91 -18.12
C ASP A 296 -24.58 -3.47 -18.50
N SER A 297 -23.37 -3.02 -18.12
CA SER A 297 -22.81 -1.74 -18.54
C SER A 297 -21.28 -1.76 -18.49
N MET A 298 -20.64 -0.77 -19.15
CA MET A 298 -19.19 -0.55 -19.03
C MET A 298 -18.79 -0.31 -17.57
N GLY A 299 -19.55 0.54 -16.85
CA GLY A 299 -19.33 0.88 -15.45
C GLY A 299 -19.36 -0.34 -14.53
N LEU A 300 -20.32 -1.25 -14.70
CA LEU A 300 -20.41 -2.48 -13.91
C LEU A 300 -19.28 -3.48 -14.21
N GLY A 301 -18.84 -3.56 -15.47
CA GLY A 301 -17.67 -4.34 -15.84
C GLY A 301 -16.37 -3.81 -15.20
N LEU A 302 -16.20 -2.48 -15.18
CA LEU A 302 -15.07 -1.82 -14.50
C LEU A 302 -15.17 -2.00 -12.98
N HIS A 303 -16.36 -1.88 -12.41
CA HIS A 303 -16.61 -2.10 -10.98
C HIS A 303 -16.15 -3.49 -10.54
N TYR A 304 -16.55 -4.54 -11.28
CA TYR A 304 -16.06 -5.90 -11.04
C TYR A 304 -14.52 -5.95 -11.03
N ILE A 305 -13.86 -5.33 -12.02
CA ILE A 305 -12.39 -5.31 -12.12
C ILE A 305 -11.78 -4.62 -10.89
N PHE A 306 -12.31 -3.48 -10.44
CA PHE A 306 -11.83 -2.79 -9.25
C PHE A 306 -12.06 -3.55 -7.96
N GLN A 307 -13.16 -4.30 -7.83
CA GLN A 307 -13.41 -5.15 -6.67
C GLN A 307 -12.42 -6.32 -6.60
N VAL A 308 -12.12 -6.95 -7.75
CA VAL A 308 -11.06 -7.97 -7.83
C VAL A 308 -9.69 -7.34 -7.52
N ASP A 309 -9.41 -6.14 -8.03
CA ASP A 309 -8.18 -5.40 -7.75
C ASP A 309 -8.02 -5.16 -6.24
N PHE A 310 -9.07 -4.65 -5.60
CA PHE A 310 -9.12 -4.42 -4.17
C PHE A 310 -8.77 -5.70 -3.38
N PHE A 311 -9.44 -6.83 -3.67
CA PHE A 311 -9.20 -8.07 -2.92
C PHE A 311 -7.82 -8.66 -3.17
N GLY A 312 -7.34 -8.70 -4.41
CA GLY A 312 -6.00 -9.22 -4.71
C GLY A 312 -4.89 -8.35 -4.10
N ALA A 313 -5.07 -7.04 -4.13
CA ALA A 313 -4.11 -6.09 -3.58
C ALA A 313 -4.04 -6.16 -2.04
N PHE A 314 -5.18 -6.19 -1.34
CA PHE A 314 -5.17 -6.25 0.13
C PHE A 314 -4.92 -7.64 0.69
N SER A 315 -5.40 -8.72 0.06
CA SER A 315 -5.08 -10.08 0.53
C SER A 315 -3.57 -10.35 0.50
N SER A 316 -2.89 -9.95 -0.58
CA SER A 316 -1.43 -10.03 -0.69
C SER A 316 -0.73 -9.12 0.33
N SER A 317 -1.24 -7.90 0.56
CA SER A 317 -0.66 -6.96 1.53
C SER A 317 -0.81 -7.45 2.98
N LEU A 318 -1.93 -8.09 3.33
CA LEU A 318 -2.16 -8.68 4.65
C LEU A 318 -1.32 -9.94 4.85
N LEU A 319 -1.13 -10.77 3.81
CA LEU A 319 -0.18 -11.88 3.84
C LEU A 319 1.26 -11.37 4.05
N TRP A 320 1.63 -10.25 3.42
CA TRP A 320 2.91 -9.60 3.65
C TRP A 320 3.06 -9.08 5.09
N CYS A 321 2.01 -8.53 5.68
CA CYS A 321 2.00 -8.16 7.09
C CYS A 321 2.22 -9.37 8.00
N TRP A 322 1.56 -10.49 7.72
CA TRP A 322 1.78 -11.72 8.48
C TRP A 322 3.22 -12.25 8.35
N LEU A 323 3.79 -12.25 7.13
CA LEU A 323 5.20 -12.60 6.90
C LEU A 323 6.13 -11.73 7.76
N VAL A 324 5.89 -10.42 7.78
CA VAL A 324 6.70 -9.47 8.55
C VAL A 324 6.63 -9.76 10.05
N ILE A 325 5.44 -10.08 10.57
CA ILE A 325 5.29 -10.51 11.97
C ILE A 325 6.04 -11.82 12.19
N TYR A 326 5.85 -12.81 11.33
CA TYR A 326 6.54 -14.09 11.41
C TYR A 326 8.07 -13.93 11.45
N ASP A 327 8.63 -13.05 10.62
CA ASP A 327 10.05 -12.77 10.60
C ASP A 327 10.56 -12.08 11.86
N VAL A 328 9.80 -11.15 12.40
CA VAL A 328 10.15 -10.58 13.70
C VAL A 328 10.10 -11.70 14.73
N LEU A 329 8.97 -12.43 14.81
CA LEU A 329 8.68 -13.53 15.73
C LEU A 329 9.60 -14.75 15.62
N ARG A 330 10.43 -14.88 14.59
CA ARG A 330 11.48 -15.93 14.55
C ARG A 330 12.86 -15.40 14.96
N ILE A 331 13.06 -14.08 14.95
CA ILE A 331 14.37 -13.47 15.19
C ILE A 331 14.60 -13.17 16.67
N LEU A 332 13.61 -12.64 17.40
CA LEU A 332 13.74 -12.49 18.85
C LEU A 332 13.49 -13.81 19.64
N GLY A 333 13.28 -14.97 19.00
CA GLY A 333 12.85 -16.21 19.67
C GLY A 333 12.19 -17.24 18.73
N LYS A 334 11.50 -18.23 19.29
CA LYS A 334 10.81 -19.31 18.53
C LYS A 334 9.29 -19.22 18.77
N PRO A 335 8.47 -18.83 17.78
CA PRO A 335 7.04 -18.72 17.99
C PRO A 335 6.38 -20.09 17.92
N THR A 336 5.36 -20.32 18.75
CA THR A 336 4.52 -21.52 18.63
C THR A 336 3.50 -21.36 17.51
N ALA A 337 2.88 -22.45 17.07
CA ALA A 337 1.77 -22.39 16.11
C ALA A 337 0.60 -21.52 16.65
N ALA A 338 0.32 -21.60 17.95
CA ALA A 338 -0.71 -20.79 18.59
C ALA A 338 -0.39 -19.29 18.54
N ASP A 339 0.88 -18.90 18.68
CA ASP A 339 1.29 -17.50 18.56
C ASP A 339 1.07 -16.97 17.13
N LEU A 340 1.40 -17.78 16.12
CA LEU A 340 1.19 -17.42 14.72
C LEU A 340 -0.30 -17.34 14.35
N ILE A 341 -1.15 -18.20 14.92
CA ILE A 341 -2.60 -18.13 14.72
C ILE A 341 -3.16 -16.85 15.35
N LYS A 342 -2.72 -16.49 16.57
CA LYS A 342 -3.15 -15.25 17.23
C LYS A 342 -2.81 -14.00 16.40
N THR A 343 -1.69 -13.98 15.69
CA THR A 343 -1.33 -12.83 14.85
C THR A 343 -2.19 -12.74 13.59
N VAL A 344 -2.54 -13.88 12.97
CA VAL A 344 -3.53 -13.90 11.87
C VAL A 344 -4.87 -13.38 12.35
N LEU A 345 -5.37 -13.86 13.49
CA LEU A 345 -6.63 -13.40 14.07
C LEU A 345 -6.59 -11.92 14.43
N GLY A 346 -5.46 -11.43 14.94
CA GLY A 346 -5.26 -10.00 15.24
C GLY A 346 -5.29 -9.13 13.98
N ILE A 347 -4.60 -9.54 12.91
CA ILE A 347 -4.65 -8.83 11.62
C ILE A 347 -6.09 -8.82 11.08
N ALA A 348 -6.76 -9.96 11.08
CA ALA A 348 -8.14 -10.09 10.62
C ALA A 348 -9.10 -9.20 11.43
N PHE A 349 -8.98 -9.20 12.76
CA PHE A 349 -9.79 -8.37 13.64
C PHE A 349 -9.61 -6.87 13.33
N VAL A 350 -8.37 -6.38 13.24
CA VAL A 350 -8.13 -4.97 12.91
C VAL A 350 -8.62 -4.63 11.51
N THR A 351 -8.48 -5.56 10.55
CA THR A 351 -8.96 -5.37 9.17
C THR A 351 -10.47 -5.21 9.11
N ILE A 352 -11.21 -5.99 9.90
CA ILE A 352 -12.68 -5.95 9.95
C ILE A 352 -13.19 -4.72 10.70
N VAL A 353 -12.50 -4.30 11.77
CA VAL A 353 -12.96 -3.20 12.64
C VAL A 353 -12.54 -1.83 12.12
N ALA A 354 -11.32 -1.71 11.59
CA ALA A 354 -10.70 -0.44 11.25
C ALA A 354 -10.19 -0.37 9.80
N GLY A 355 -10.40 -1.42 9.01
CA GLY A 355 -10.01 -1.48 7.61
C GLY A 355 -8.61 -2.06 7.37
N PRO A 356 -8.36 -2.58 6.14
CA PRO A 356 -7.10 -3.22 5.80
C PRO A 356 -5.92 -2.24 5.81
N GLY A 357 -6.13 -0.97 5.45
CA GLY A 357 -5.09 0.06 5.50
C GLY A 357 -4.60 0.31 6.92
N THR A 358 -5.52 0.37 7.89
CA THR A 358 -5.20 0.49 9.31
C THR A 358 -4.44 -0.73 9.82
N ALA A 359 -4.90 -1.94 9.48
CA ALA A 359 -4.23 -3.18 9.85
C ALA A 359 -2.78 -3.21 9.35
N ILE A 360 -2.55 -2.80 8.10
CA ILE A 360 -1.22 -2.68 7.51
C ILE A 360 -0.36 -1.74 8.36
N VAL A 361 -0.73 -0.46 8.49
CA VAL A 361 0.13 0.49 9.21
C VAL A 361 0.29 0.17 10.69
N ALA A 362 -0.67 -0.51 11.33
CA ALA A 362 -0.53 -1.00 12.70
C ALA A 362 0.58 -2.06 12.82
N VAL A 363 0.63 -3.03 11.90
CA VAL A 363 1.71 -4.03 11.86
C VAL A 363 3.06 -3.37 11.62
N TRP A 364 3.13 -2.43 10.67
CA TRP A 364 4.38 -1.73 10.36
C TRP A 364 4.84 -0.81 11.48
N ASN A 365 3.92 -0.14 12.18
CA ASN A 365 4.20 0.63 13.38
C ASN A 365 4.77 -0.28 14.49
N TRP A 366 4.10 -1.41 14.78
CA TRP A 366 4.57 -2.39 15.75
C TRP A 366 5.97 -2.90 15.41
N ARG A 367 6.22 -3.17 14.12
CA ARG A 367 7.49 -3.69 13.61
C ARG A 367 8.66 -2.75 13.91
N GLU A 368 8.50 -1.43 13.81
CA GLU A 368 9.60 -0.49 14.10
C GLU A 368 10.19 -0.68 15.49
N ASP A 369 9.34 -0.83 16.51
CA ASP A 369 9.78 -1.03 17.89
C ASP A 369 10.57 -2.34 18.02
N ARG A 370 10.15 -3.38 17.28
CA ARG A 370 10.79 -4.68 17.31
C ARG A 370 12.11 -4.72 16.56
N LEU A 371 12.25 -4.01 15.45
CA LEU A 371 13.54 -3.87 14.78
C LEU A 371 14.55 -3.14 15.66
N VAL A 372 14.12 -2.10 16.40
CA VAL A 372 14.97 -1.42 17.38
C VAL A 372 15.45 -2.38 18.48
N MET A 373 14.57 -3.26 18.96
CA MET A 373 14.94 -4.31 19.92
C MET A 373 16.00 -5.27 19.35
N ILE A 374 15.82 -5.71 18.09
CA ILE A 374 16.77 -6.59 17.39
C ILE A 374 18.14 -5.91 17.24
N GLU A 375 18.18 -4.66 16.77
CA GLU A 375 19.41 -3.87 16.60
C GLU A 375 20.14 -3.62 17.92
N ASN A 376 19.39 -3.57 19.04
CA ASN A 376 19.94 -3.47 20.39
C ASN A 376 20.37 -4.82 20.99
N GLY A 377 20.20 -5.93 20.27
CA GLY A 377 20.60 -7.26 20.73
C GLY A 377 19.67 -7.89 21.78
N VAL A 378 18.45 -7.38 21.92
CA VAL A 378 17.43 -8.00 22.78
C VAL A 378 17.03 -9.36 22.17
N LYS A 379 17.01 -10.41 22.99
CA LYS A 379 16.61 -11.77 22.59
C LYS A 379 15.66 -12.37 23.62
N GLY A 380 14.86 -13.34 23.19
CA GLY A 380 14.01 -14.17 24.05
C GLY A 380 12.67 -13.55 24.45
N THR A 381 12.33 -12.33 23.99
CA THR A 381 11.05 -11.69 24.28
C THR A 381 10.51 -10.87 23.11
N TRP A 382 9.21 -11.04 22.87
CA TRP A 382 8.40 -10.30 21.89
C TRP A 382 7.69 -9.10 22.49
N GLU A 383 7.74 -8.96 23.80
CA GLU A 383 7.11 -7.86 24.52
C GLU A 383 7.98 -6.63 24.45
N LYS A 384 7.34 -5.45 24.41
CA LYS A 384 8.08 -4.20 24.42
C LYS A 384 8.83 -4.11 25.76
N SER A 385 10.14 -3.88 25.73
CA SER A 385 10.91 -3.65 26.94
C SER A 385 10.26 -2.49 27.72
N LYS A 386 9.95 -2.71 29.01
CA LYS A 386 9.50 -1.64 29.91
C LYS A 386 10.59 -0.61 30.20
N VAL A 387 11.80 -0.85 29.71
CA VAL A 387 12.97 0.01 29.86
C VAL A 387 13.42 0.43 28.46
N ALA A 388 12.90 1.57 27.98
CA ALA A 388 13.43 2.34 26.87
C ALA A 388 13.00 3.79 27.02
#